data_AF-A0A838QJL0-F1
#
_entry.id   AF-A0A838QJL0-F1
#
_cell.length_a   1.000
_cell.length_b   1.000
_cell.length_c   1.000
_cell.angle_alpha   90.00
_cell.angle_beta   90.00
_cell.angle_gamma   90.00
#
_symmetry.space_group_name_H-M   'P 1'
#
loop_
_entity.id
_entity.type
_entity.pdbx_description
1 polymer ?
#
loop_
_entity_poly.entity_id
_entity_poly.type
_entity_poly.pdbx_seq_one_letter_code
_entity_poly.pdbx_strand_id
1 'polypeptide(L)'
;MPLSIFQDVDDSGEPPPPPKHTLQVEALTDRNPLEIRWPNVIRVETVVRPTLVVDWTKVEPLALDPASIPITAELAPAVAGAADLSKVQKIDLEQLPESFRLQRLTFIAARKAFEAMSGHFTGARDLLVMQLIRLVEQFFSSDRLVIPSLYHQEPLRRRILLALSLDRITAHLLRFVTEQNAERVEPVFDQEFPIGSTRQMRPWYTTKPCHPTVRSQINWMVADSAWEQHVANLLETSPLVDAYAKNDHLGFQVYYLWQGTRRRYIPDFLIRLTNGKTLVLEIKGVDSEQNRAKLGAMRAWVEGVNSKGGFGVWASDVAYEMAKIQDILVAHGLSELSALADRLRRSDDPIDSISLKLISLLEDSGRLTLGDAVDASKELGQSDSDALAAVGRLLGSAVNLRRFHVEYSNDGSRVLSDDELLTKIRALRPSSDEFVRWASRVEVVWARDPEQAKT
;
A
#
# COMPACT_ATOMS: atom_id res chain seq x y z
N MET A 1 -56.80 -20.25 13.35
CA MET A 1 -57.69 -20.60 14.47
C MET A 1 -56.92 -20.39 15.75
N PRO A 2 -57.20 -19.39 16.60
CA PRO A 2 -56.65 -19.38 17.96
C PRO A 2 -57.65 -20.05 18.91
N LEU A 3 -57.19 -21.05 19.65
CA LEU A 3 -57.90 -21.59 20.80
C LEU A 3 -57.43 -20.81 22.03
N SER A 4 -58.31 -19.96 22.54
CA SER A 4 -58.18 -19.36 23.87
C SER A 4 -58.51 -20.42 24.92
N ILE A 5 -57.53 -20.80 25.73
CA ILE A 5 -57.76 -21.52 26.98
C ILE A 5 -57.71 -20.46 28.08
N PHE A 6 -58.88 -20.02 28.55
CA PHE A 6 -58.99 -19.30 29.81
C PHE A 6 -58.97 -20.36 30.92
N GLN A 7 -57.96 -20.27 31.79
CA GLN A 7 -57.90 -21.01 33.03
C GLN A 7 -58.12 -19.97 34.13
N ASP A 8 -59.26 -20.03 34.80
CA ASP A 8 -59.57 -19.22 35.98
C ASP A 8 -58.54 -19.56 37.07
N VAL A 9 -57.70 -18.59 37.42
CA VAL A 9 -56.77 -18.68 38.55
C VAL A 9 -56.96 -17.44 39.42
N ASP A 10 -57.15 -17.72 40.70
CA ASP A 10 -57.37 -16.83 41.84
C ASP A 10 -56.78 -15.41 41.73
N ASP A 11 -57.63 -14.46 42.09
CA ASP A 11 -57.47 -13.01 42.06
C ASP A 11 -56.54 -12.48 43.18
N SER A 12 -55.26 -12.89 43.17
CA SER A 12 -54.24 -12.34 44.08
C SER A 12 -52.80 -12.38 43.53
N GLY A 13 -52.62 -12.18 42.22
CA GLY A 13 -51.29 -12.06 41.61
C GLY A 13 -51.03 -10.62 41.16
N GLU A 14 -49.91 -10.03 41.57
CA GLU A 14 -49.43 -8.78 40.97
C GLU A 14 -49.41 -8.91 39.43
N PRO A 15 -49.90 -7.90 38.67
CA PRO A 15 -49.89 -7.97 37.22
C PRO A 15 -48.47 -8.23 36.72
N PRO A 16 -48.27 -9.11 35.72
CA PRO A 16 -46.95 -9.44 35.23
C PRO A 16 -46.22 -8.16 34.79
N PRO A 17 -44.91 -8.03 35.08
CA PRO A 17 -44.17 -6.83 34.74
C PRO A 17 -44.28 -6.55 33.23
N PRO A 18 -44.41 -5.27 32.82
CA PRO A 18 -44.55 -4.91 31.42
C PRO A 18 -43.37 -5.49 30.61
N PRO A 19 -43.62 -5.95 29.37
CA PRO A 19 -42.57 -6.51 28.53
C PRO A 19 -41.44 -5.50 28.35
N LYS A 20 -40.20 -5.97 28.53
CA LYS A 20 -39.01 -5.12 28.36
C LYS A 20 -38.99 -4.56 26.94
N HIS A 21 -38.74 -3.25 26.83
CA HIS A 21 -38.59 -2.58 25.54
C HIS A 21 -37.50 -3.29 24.71
N THR A 22 -37.86 -3.73 23.51
CA THR A 22 -36.95 -4.35 22.56
C THR A 22 -36.51 -3.33 21.52
N LEU A 23 -35.22 -3.32 21.20
CA LEU A 23 -34.64 -2.56 20.10
C LEU A 23 -34.41 -3.50 18.92
N GLN A 24 -34.85 -3.09 17.73
CA GLN A 24 -34.52 -3.75 16.48
C GLN A 24 -33.14 -3.29 16.00
N VAL A 25 -32.19 -4.21 15.94
CA VAL A 25 -30.85 -4.01 15.41
C VAL A 25 -30.84 -4.44 13.94
N GLU A 26 -30.49 -3.53 13.04
CA GLU A 26 -30.51 -3.77 11.61
C GLU A 26 -29.50 -2.91 10.85
N ALA A 27 -29.10 -3.39 9.66
CA ALA A 27 -28.31 -2.62 8.72
C ALA A 27 -29.21 -1.66 7.94
N LEU A 28 -28.94 -0.36 8.03
CA LEU A 28 -29.73 0.67 7.40
C LEU A 28 -29.31 0.87 5.93
N THR A 29 -30.29 0.86 5.02
CA THR A 29 -30.03 1.02 3.58
C THR A 29 -29.51 2.41 3.25
N ASP A 30 -29.98 3.46 3.95
CA ASP A 30 -29.50 4.83 3.75
C ASP A 30 -28.05 5.03 4.20
N ARG A 31 -27.50 4.07 4.97
CA ARG A 31 -26.10 4.06 5.44
C ARG A 31 -25.21 3.11 4.63
N ASN A 32 -25.57 2.78 3.40
CA ASN A 32 -24.73 1.99 2.49
C ASN A 32 -23.29 2.53 2.32
N PRO A 33 -23.01 3.85 2.34
CA PRO A 33 -21.62 4.33 2.31
C PRO A 33 -20.76 3.80 3.48
N LEU A 34 -21.38 3.42 4.61
CA LEU A 34 -20.72 2.86 5.80
C LEU A 34 -20.65 1.32 5.77
N GLU A 35 -21.02 0.68 4.65
CA GLU A 35 -20.96 -0.77 4.49
C GLU A 35 -19.53 -1.28 4.62
N ILE A 36 -19.30 -2.26 5.48
CA ILE A 36 -18.03 -2.99 5.58
C ILE A 36 -18.20 -4.35 4.93
N ARG A 37 -17.34 -4.64 3.94
CA ARG A 37 -17.28 -5.91 3.23
C ARG A 37 -15.99 -6.64 3.58
N TRP A 38 -16.05 -7.95 3.69
CA TRP A 38 -14.89 -8.79 3.99
C TRP A 38 -14.89 -10.06 3.15
N PRO A 39 -13.71 -10.62 2.84
CA PRO A 39 -13.64 -11.93 2.23
C PRO A 39 -14.01 -13.02 3.24
N ASN A 40 -14.91 -13.92 2.86
CA ASN A 40 -15.24 -15.10 3.67
C ASN A 40 -14.19 -16.18 3.44
N VAL A 41 -13.22 -16.28 4.34
CA VAL A 41 -12.13 -17.26 4.26
C VAL A 41 -12.47 -18.48 5.13
N ILE A 42 -12.62 -19.64 4.50
CA ILE A 42 -12.94 -20.88 5.20
C ILE A 42 -11.71 -21.51 5.83
N ARG A 43 -10.53 -21.32 5.23
CA ARG A 43 -9.25 -21.76 5.78
C ARG A 43 -8.12 -20.98 5.12
N VAL A 44 -6.99 -20.95 5.81
CA VAL A 44 -5.76 -20.41 5.29
C VAL A 44 -4.80 -21.58 5.13
N GLU A 45 -4.29 -21.79 3.92
CA GLU A 45 -3.36 -22.87 3.61
C GLU A 45 -1.96 -22.30 3.47
N THR A 46 -0.98 -23.02 4.01
CA THR A 46 0.42 -22.82 3.64
C THR A 46 0.69 -23.67 2.41
N VAL A 47 0.86 -23.02 1.27
CA VAL A 47 1.25 -23.69 0.03
C VAL A 47 2.74 -23.46 -0.21
N VAL A 48 3.44 -24.52 -0.56
CA VAL A 48 4.83 -24.43 -1.01
C VAL A 48 4.80 -24.16 -2.52
N ARG A 49 5.36 -23.03 -2.94
CA ARG A 49 5.43 -22.68 -4.37
C ARG A 49 6.86 -22.45 -4.82
N PRO A 50 7.23 -22.98 -6.01
CA PRO A 50 8.47 -22.62 -6.67
C PRO A 50 8.54 -21.11 -6.92
N THR A 51 9.53 -20.49 -6.32
CA THR A 51 9.77 -19.05 -6.34
C THR A 51 11.18 -18.77 -6.83
N LEU A 52 11.29 -17.84 -7.79
CA LEU A 52 12.56 -17.35 -8.28
C LEU A 52 13.08 -16.25 -7.34
N VAL A 53 14.29 -16.46 -6.83
CA VAL A 53 14.96 -15.57 -5.88
C VAL A 53 16.29 -15.11 -6.46
N VAL A 54 16.56 -13.82 -6.27
CA VAL A 54 17.85 -13.19 -6.60
C VAL A 54 18.37 -12.51 -5.33
N ASP A 55 19.60 -12.85 -4.94
CA ASP A 55 20.32 -12.14 -3.89
C ASP A 55 21.05 -10.94 -4.52
N TRP A 56 20.39 -9.79 -4.52
CA TRP A 56 20.90 -8.55 -5.12
C TRP A 56 22.22 -8.06 -4.53
N THR A 57 22.62 -8.54 -3.34
CA THR A 57 23.93 -8.20 -2.75
C THR A 57 25.08 -8.91 -3.45
N LYS A 58 24.82 -10.07 -4.07
CA LYS A 58 25.81 -10.90 -4.78
C LYS A 58 25.80 -10.71 -6.29
N VAL A 59 24.83 -9.98 -6.84
CA VAL A 59 24.76 -9.68 -8.28
C VAL A 59 25.90 -8.73 -8.63
N GLU A 60 26.82 -9.19 -9.47
CA GLU A 60 27.90 -8.38 -10.02
C GLU A 60 27.32 -7.29 -10.94
N PRO A 61 27.84 -6.04 -10.89
CA PRO A 61 27.40 -4.99 -11.80
C PRO A 61 27.64 -5.35 -13.27
N LEU A 62 26.61 -5.26 -14.10
CA LEU A 62 26.70 -5.40 -15.54
C LEU A 62 26.91 -4.04 -16.18
N ALA A 63 28.13 -3.79 -16.67
CA ALA A 63 28.45 -2.61 -17.45
C ALA A 63 28.00 -2.76 -18.92
N LEU A 64 27.08 -1.91 -19.35
CA LEU A 64 26.67 -1.75 -20.74
C LEU A 64 27.48 -0.63 -21.38
N ASP A 65 28.63 -0.99 -21.95
CA ASP A 65 29.48 -0.04 -22.68
C ASP A 65 28.94 0.19 -24.11
N PRO A 66 28.48 1.41 -24.46
CA PRO A 66 28.00 1.74 -25.80
C PRO A 66 29.01 1.45 -26.91
N ALA A 67 30.32 1.55 -26.64
CA ALA A 67 31.36 1.27 -27.63
C ALA A 67 31.49 -0.23 -27.96
N SER A 68 30.96 -1.09 -27.11
CA SER A 68 31.07 -2.55 -27.20
C SER A 68 29.84 -3.23 -27.82
N ILE A 69 28.76 -2.48 -28.09
CA ILE A 69 27.47 -3.04 -28.50
C ILE A 69 27.36 -3.00 -30.03
N PRO A 70 27.37 -4.15 -30.72
CA PRO A 70 27.22 -4.19 -32.17
C PRO A 70 25.78 -3.87 -32.57
N ILE A 71 25.60 -2.94 -33.51
CA ILE A 71 24.29 -2.61 -34.09
C ILE A 71 23.98 -3.61 -35.20
N THR A 72 22.94 -4.44 -35.04
CA THR A 72 22.51 -5.41 -36.06
C THR A 72 21.76 -4.73 -37.21
N ALA A 73 21.90 -5.31 -38.42
CA ALA A 73 21.35 -4.76 -39.67
C ALA A 73 19.81 -4.60 -39.69
N GLU A 74 19.07 -5.39 -38.90
CA GLU A 74 17.60 -5.30 -38.80
C GLU A 74 17.13 -4.07 -38.00
N LEU A 75 17.96 -3.57 -37.08
CA LEU A 75 17.68 -2.36 -36.30
C LEU A 75 18.24 -1.10 -36.98
N ALA A 76 19.09 -1.26 -37.99
CA ALA A 76 19.73 -0.15 -38.72
C ALA A 76 18.75 0.85 -39.36
N PRO A 77 17.55 0.47 -39.87
CA PRO A 77 16.59 1.43 -40.41
C PRO A 77 15.84 2.23 -39.33
N ALA A 78 15.55 1.62 -38.18
CA ALA A 78 14.91 2.28 -37.03
C ALA A 78 15.89 3.15 -36.21
N VAL A 79 17.18 2.90 -36.42
CA VAL A 79 18.32 3.60 -35.81
C VAL A 79 19.06 4.41 -36.90
N ALA A 80 18.43 4.64 -38.07
CA ALA A 80 19.05 5.23 -39.26
C ALA A 80 19.62 6.62 -38.98
N GLY A 81 20.94 6.65 -38.76
CA GLY A 81 21.70 7.83 -38.35
C GLY A 81 22.67 7.58 -37.21
N ALA A 82 22.47 6.52 -36.41
CA ALA A 82 23.20 6.27 -35.16
C ALA A 82 24.15 5.07 -35.21
N ALA A 83 24.89 4.87 -36.30
CA ALA A 83 26.13 4.07 -36.21
C ALA A 83 27.11 4.66 -35.16
N ASP A 84 26.89 5.93 -34.81
CA ASP A 84 27.55 6.68 -33.76
C ASP A 84 26.48 7.41 -32.91
N LEU A 85 26.18 6.88 -31.71
CA LEU A 85 25.19 7.45 -30.78
C LEU A 85 25.52 8.90 -30.35
N SER A 86 26.75 9.35 -30.59
CA SER A 86 27.19 10.74 -30.36
C SER A 86 26.69 11.73 -31.42
N LYS A 87 26.18 11.26 -32.57
CA LYS A 87 25.75 12.10 -33.70
C LYS A 87 24.24 12.20 -33.89
N VAL A 88 23.45 11.56 -33.03
CA VAL A 88 21.98 11.56 -33.14
C VAL A 88 21.41 12.91 -32.67
N GLN A 89 20.72 13.62 -33.56
CA GLN A 89 20.05 14.87 -33.22
C GLN A 89 18.76 14.62 -32.42
N LYS A 90 18.42 15.55 -31.53
CA LYS A 90 17.27 15.46 -30.60
C LYS A 90 15.91 15.25 -31.30
N ILE A 91 15.78 15.72 -32.55
CA ILE A 91 14.52 15.75 -33.31
C ILE A 91 14.16 14.38 -33.91
N ASP A 92 15.16 13.57 -34.31
CA ASP A 92 14.94 12.18 -34.80
C ASP A 92 14.60 11.20 -33.67
N LEU A 93 14.91 11.59 -32.43
CA LEU A 93 14.74 10.78 -31.22
C LEU A 93 13.30 10.81 -30.66
N GLU A 94 12.47 11.77 -31.04
CA GLU A 94 11.07 11.86 -30.60
C GLU A 94 10.13 10.93 -31.39
N GLN A 95 10.58 10.41 -32.54
CA GLN A 95 9.84 9.45 -33.36
C GLN A 95 10.20 7.98 -33.07
N LEU A 96 10.69 7.68 -31.86
CA LEU A 96 11.13 6.32 -31.58
C LEU A 96 9.98 5.31 -31.68
N PRO A 97 10.19 4.18 -32.39
CA PRO A 97 9.14 3.19 -32.55
C PRO A 97 8.72 2.62 -31.19
N GLU A 98 7.47 2.16 -31.07
CA GLU A 98 6.93 1.49 -29.87
C GLU A 98 7.83 0.34 -29.35
N SER A 99 8.71 -0.20 -30.19
CA SER A 99 9.66 -1.27 -29.86
C SER A 99 10.60 -0.94 -28.68
N PHE A 100 10.83 0.34 -28.37
CA PHE A 100 11.75 0.76 -27.30
C PHE A 100 11.08 1.15 -25.97
N ARG A 101 9.76 0.95 -25.83
CA ARG A 101 9.05 1.22 -24.56
C ARG A 101 9.56 0.27 -23.47
N LEU A 102 9.90 0.79 -22.28
CA LEU A 102 10.50 0.00 -21.19
C LEU A 102 9.69 -1.25 -20.85
N GLN A 103 8.37 -1.11 -20.74
CA GLN A 103 7.45 -2.23 -20.49
C GLN A 103 7.54 -3.33 -21.56
N ARG A 104 7.70 -2.96 -22.83
CA ARG A 104 7.90 -3.91 -23.93
C ARG A 104 9.28 -4.57 -23.83
N LEU A 105 10.33 -3.83 -23.50
CA LEU A 105 11.67 -4.38 -23.27
C LEU A 105 11.67 -5.37 -22.11
N THR A 106 10.98 -5.04 -21.00
CA THR A 106 10.77 -5.93 -19.85
C THR A 106 10.09 -7.21 -20.29
N PHE A 107 9.03 -7.12 -21.09
CA PHE A 107 8.31 -8.30 -21.58
C PHE A 107 9.17 -9.16 -22.53
N ILE A 108 9.94 -8.56 -23.43
CA ILE A 108 10.85 -9.28 -24.33
C ILE A 108 11.96 -9.98 -23.53
N ALA A 109 12.59 -9.30 -22.57
CA ALA A 109 13.60 -9.89 -21.69
C ALA A 109 13.00 -11.03 -20.85
N ALA A 110 11.81 -10.84 -20.28
CA ALA A 110 11.11 -11.88 -19.53
C ALA A 110 10.75 -13.09 -20.41
N ARG A 111 10.34 -12.88 -21.67
CA ARG A 111 10.10 -13.97 -22.63
C ARG A 111 11.36 -14.76 -22.92
N LYS A 112 12.49 -14.08 -23.19
CA LYS A 112 13.80 -14.73 -23.38
C LYS A 112 14.22 -15.51 -22.14
N ALA A 113 14.01 -14.93 -20.95
CA ALA A 113 14.29 -15.60 -19.69
C ALA A 113 13.40 -16.84 -19.48
N PHE A 114 12.14 -16.74 -19.89
CA PHE A 114 11.18 -17.83 -19.83
C PHE A 114 11.58 -18.97 -20.78
N GLU A 115 11.99 -18.66 -22.00
CA GLU A 115 12.50 -19.67 -22.95
C GLU A 115 13.70 -20.43 -22.35
N ALA A 116 14.63 -19.74 -21.68
CA ALA A 116 15.78 -20.35 -21.03
C ALA A 116 15.43 -21.19 -19.78
N MET A 117 14.39 -20.82 -19.02
CA MET A 117 14.05 -21.45 -17.75
C MET A 117 12.86 -22.42 -17.78
N SER A 118 12.00 -22.35 -18.79
CA SER A 118 10.73 -23.09 -18.83
C SER A 118 10.86 -24.61 -18.80
N GLY A 119 12.02 -25.14 -19.19
CA GLY A 119 12.34 -26.57 -19.10
C GLY A 119 12.82 -27.04 -17.72
N HIS A 120 13.22 -26.12 -16.84
CA HIS A 120 13.80 -26.41 -15.53
C HIS A 120 12.89 -26.02 -14.36
N PHE A 121 11.98 -25.06 -14.57
CA PHE A 121 11.09 -24.58 -13.53
C PHE A 121 10.03 -25.61 -13.15
N THR A 122 9.91 -25.91 -11.85
CA THR A 122 8.98 -26.97 -11.39
C THR A 122 7.53 -26.49 -11.21
N GLY A 123 7.28 -25.18 -11.25
CA GLY A 123 5.95 -24.58 -11.07
C GLY A 123 5.17 -24.32 -12.37
N ALA A 124 3.98 -23.72 -12.22
CA ALA A 124 3.13 -23.38 -13.37
C ALA A 124 3.76 -22.29 -14.26
N ARG A 125 3.55 -22.39 -15.58
CA ARG A 125 4.17 -21.50 -16.57
C ARG A 125 3.78 -20.03 -16.41
N ASP A 126 2.53 -19.76 -16.08
CA ASP A 126 2.01 -18.42 -15.80
C ASP A 126 2.72 -17.79 -14.59
N LEU A 127 2.97 -18.58 -13.53
CA LEU A 127 3.74 -18.13 -12.36
C LEU A 127 5.19 -17.82 -12.74
N LEU A 128 5.82 -18.65 -13.58
CA LEU A 128 7.18 -18.39 -14.05
C LEU A 128 7.28 -17.03 -14.76
N VAL A 129 6.35 -16.76 -15.69
CA VAL A 129 6.32 -15.50 -16.44
C VAL A 129 6.17 -14.30 -15.51
N MET A 130 5.22 -14.34 -14.56
CA MET A 130 5.02 -13.22 -13.62
C MET A 130 6.26 -12.94 -12.77
N GLN A 131 6.95 -14.00 -12.31
CA GLN A 131 8.16 -13.86 -11.51
C GLN A 131 9.32 -13.30 -12.32
N LEU A 132 9.50 -13.73 -13.56
CA LEU A 132 10.53 -13.23 -14.45
C LEU A 132 10.31 -11.76 -14.83
N ILE A 133 9.06 -11.35 -15.10
CA ILE A 133 8.74 -9.93 -15.35
C ILE A 133 9.19 -9.07 -14.15
N ARG A 134 8.83 -9.47 -12.93
CA ARG A 134 9.22 -8.77 -11.70
C ARG A 134 10.74 -8.69 -11.54
N LEU A 135 11.45 -9.81 -11.75
CA LEU A 135 12.92 -9.83 -11.59
C LEU A 135 13.64 -8.99 -12.64
N VAL A 136 13.17 -9.00 -13.89
CA VAL A 136 13.71 -8.15 -14.96
C VAL A 136 13.47 -6.67 -14.65
N GLU A 137 12.26 -6.31 -14.21
CA GLU A 137 11.92 -4.95 -13.81
C GLU A 137 12.78 -4.46 -12.64
N GLN A 138 12.97 -5.31 -11.62
CA GLN A 138 13.90 -5.05 -10.52
C GLN A 138 15.33 -4.87 -11.03
N PHE A 139 15.81 -5.71 -11.95
CA PHE A 139 17.17 -5.59 -12.47
C PHE A 139 17.37 -4.30 -13.27
N PHE A 140 16.45 -3.95 -14.17
CA PHE A 140 16.47 -2.70 -14.93
C PHE A 140 16.47 -1.44 -14.05
N SER A 141 15.83 -1.54 -12.88
CA SER A 141 15.67 -0.46 -11.91
C SER A 141 16.73 -0.47 -10.81
N SER A 142 17.64 -1.45 -10.81
CA SER A 142 18.69 -1.61 -9.80
C SER A 142 19.96 -0.85 -10.18
N ASP A 143 20.82 -0.65 -9.18
CA ASP A 143 22.18 -0.12 -9.33
C ASP A 143 23.16 -1.14 -9.93
N ARG A 144 22.72 -2.38 -10.16
CA ARG A 144 23.52 -3.46 -10.74
C ARG A 144 23.60 -3.39 -12.26
N LEU A 145 22.83 -2.51 -12.91
CA LEU A 145 22.89 -2.29 -14.35
C LEU A 145 23.51 -0.92 -14.65
N VAL A 146 24.82 -0.93 -14.94
CA VAL A 146 25.63 0.28 -15.01
C VAL A 146 25.87 0.67 -16.47
N ILE A 147 25.60 1.93 -16.80
CA ILE A 147 25.99 2.54 -18.08
C ILE A 147 27.08 3.55 -17.75
N PRO A 148 28.37 3.29 -18.06
CA PRO A 148 29.50 4.13 -17.67
C PRO A 148 29.63 5.38 -18.57
N SER A 149 28.52 6.09 -18.78
CA SER A 149 28.47 7.30 -19.58
C SER A 149 27.24 8.14 -19.20
N LEU A 150 27.47 9.34 -18.65
CA LEU A 150 26.41 10.28 -18.29
C LEU A 150 25.52 10.65 -19.49
N TYR A 151 26.13 10.81 -20.68
CA TYR A 151 25.42 11.08 -21.93
C TYR A 151 24.39 10.00 -22.28
N HIS A 152 24.68 8.74 -21.95
CA HIS A 152 23.82 7.60 -22.27
C HIS A 152 22.83 7.22 -21.14
N GLN A 153 22.84 7.95 -20.02
CA GLN A 153 21.85 7.77 -18.96
C GLN A 153 20.51 8.43 -19.27
N GLU A 154 20.44 9.30 -20.30
CA GLU A 154 19.18 9.87 -20.79
C GLU A 154 18.15 8.74 -21.02
N PRO A 155 16.88 8.86 -20.56
CA PRO A 155 15.91 7.76 -20.53
C PRO A 155 15.76 7.03 -21.86
N LEU A 156 15.92 7.75 -22.96
CA LEU A 156 15.79 7.20 -24.29
C LEU A 156 17.04 6.45 -24.76
N ARG A 157 18.24 7.04 -24.62
CA ARG A 157 19.50 6.36 -24.92
C ARG A 157 19.68 5.12 -24.04
N ARG A 158 19.31 5.22 -22.77
CA ARG A 158 19.24 4.07 -21.86
C ARG A 158 18.35 2.97 -22.43
N ARG A 159 17.11 3.29 -22.84
CA ARG A 159 16.19 2.30 -23.44
C ARG A 159 16.73 1.67 -24.73
N ILE A 160 17.41 2.43 -25.59
CA ILE A 160 18.08 1.91 -26.78
C ILE A 160 19.19 0.93 -26.39
N LEU A 161 20.05 1.29 -25.44
CA LEU A 161 21.13 0.41 -24.97
C LEU A 161 20.61 -0.86 -24.29
N LEU A 162 19.51 -0.75 -23.52
CA LEU A 162 18.81 -1.90 -22.97
C LEU A 162 18.31 -2.81 -24.10
N ALA A 163 17.64 -2.25 -25.10
CA ALA A 163 17.11 -2.98 -26.25
C ALA A 163 18.20 -3.73 -27.02
N LEU A 164 19.33 -3.07 -27.29
CA LEU A 164 20.48 -3.66 -27.98
C LEU A 164 21.22 -4.71 -27.14
N SER A 165 21.08 -4.66 -25.82
CA SER A 165 21.79 -5.54 -24.88
C SER A 165 20.88 -6.56 -24.20
N LEU A 166 19.63 -6.73 -24.64
CA LEU A 166 18.65 -7.57 -23.93
C LEU A 166 19.15 -8.99 -23.69
N ASP A 167 19.81 -9.61 -24.68
CA ASP A 167 20.36 -10.96 -24.54
C ASP A 167 21.42 -11.04 -23.45
N ARG A 168 22.34 -10.07 -23.42
CA ARG A 168 23.40 -9.98 -22.41
C ARG A 168 22.83 -9.70 -21.02
N ILE A 169 21.84 -8.81 -20.93
CA ILE A 169 21.16 -8.46 -19.67
C ILE A 169 20.43 -9.69 -19.11
N THR A 170 19.63 -10.34 -19.94
CA THR A 170 18.88 -11.53 -19.53
C THR A 170 19.82 -12.66 -19.12
N ALA A 171 20.85 -12.96 -19.92
CA ALA A 171 21.83 -14.00 -19.59
C ALA A 171 22.56 -13.69 -18.27
N HIS A 172 22.94 -12.43 -18.04
CA HIS A 172 23.57 -12.03 -16.78
C HIS A 172 22.64 -12.21 -15.59
N LEU A 173 21.40 -11.72 -15.67
CA LEU A 173 20.41 -11.86 -14.60
C LEU A 173 20.22 -13.33 -14.24
N LEU A 174 20.03 -14.20 -15.24
CA LEU A 174 19.75 -15.62 -15.04
C LEU A 174 20.88 -16.38 -14.30
N ARG A 175 22.13 -15.91 -14.36
CA ARG A 175 23.23 -16.51 -13.57
C ARG A 175 23.02 -16.43 -12.06
N PHE A 176 22.21 -15.47 -11.61
CA PHE A 176 21.94 -15.21 -10.19
C PHE A 176 20.52 -15.59 -9.78
N VAL A 177 19.69 -16.03 -10.73
CA VAL A 177 18.34 -16.52 -10.44
C VAL A 177 18.42 -17.94 -9.94
N THR A 178 17.88 -18.16 -8.74
CA THR A 178 17.75 -19.49 -8.16
C THR A 178 16.27 -19.80 -7.94
N GLU A 179 15.88 -21.04 -8.23
CA GLU A 179 14.57 -21.55 -7.84
C GLU A 179 14.63 -22.05 -6.40
N GLN A 180 13.72 -21.58 -5.58
CA GLN A 180 13.56 -21.98 -4.19
C GLN A 180 12.09 -22.28 -3.93
N ASN A 181 11.83 -23.25 -3.05
CA ASN A 181 10.48 -23.48 -2.56
C ASN A 181 10.21 -22.53 -1.41
N ALA A 182 9.28 -21.59 -1.63
CA ALA A 182 8.86 -20.65 -0.59
C ALA A 182 7.46 -21.03 -0.09
N GLU A 183 7.29 -21.02 1.22
CA GLU A 183 5.99 -21.10 1.85
C GLU A 183 5.22 -19.80 1.59
N ARG A 184 3.96 -19.94 1.18
CA ARG A 184 3.05 -18.83 0.99
C ARG A 184 1.73 -19.13 1.65
N VAL A 185 1.21 -18.13 2.36
CA VAL A 185 -0.10 -18.17 2.99
C VAL A 185 -1.16 -17.81 1.96
N GLU A 186 -2.08 -18.72 1.67
CA GLU A 186 -3.18 -18.50 0.72
C GLU A 186 -4.55 -18.68 1.37
N PRO A 187 -5.46 -17.69 1.21
CA PRO A 187 -6.82 -17.81 1.71
C PRO A 187 -7.63 -18.67 0.75
N VAL A 188 -8.35 -19.64 1.30
CA VAL A 188 -9.39 -20.38 0.59
C VAL A 188 -10.72 -19.72 0.94
N PHE A 189 -11.39 -19.18 -0.08
CA PHE A 189 -12.67 -18.51 0.09
C PHE A 189 -13.84 -19.50 0.10
N ASP A 190 -14.93 -19.10 0.74
CA ASP A 190 -16.23 -19.74 0.57
C ASP A 190 -16.67 -19.63 -0.90
N GLN A 191 -17.10 -20.74 -1.49
CA GLN A 191 -17.46 -20.80 -2.91
C GLN A 191 -18.86 -20.25 -3.19
N GLU A 192 -19.77 -20.33 -2.22
CA GLU A 192 -21.15 -19.88 -2.35
C GLU A 192 -21.27 -18.41 -1.94
N PHE A 193 -20.59 -18.04 -0.84
CA PHE A 193 -20.62 -16.69 -0.30
C PHE A 193 -19.19 -16.14 -0.12
N PRO A 194 -18.44 -15.83 -1.19
CA PRO A 194 -17.05 -15.41 -1.09
C PRO A 194 -16.85 -14.06 -0.38
N ILE A 195 -17.90 -13.24 -0.29
CA ILE A 195 -17.87 -11.90 0.30
C ILE A 195 -18.99 -11.79 1.33
N GLY A 196 -18.63 -11.53 2.58
CA GLY A 196 -19.55 -11.09 3.62
C GLY A 196 -19.67 -9.57 3.65
N SER A 197 -20.78 -9.09 4.22
CA SER A 197 -21.06 -7.66 4.31
C SER A 197 -21.97 -7.36 5.50
N THR A 198 -21.76 -6.20 6.13
CA THR A 198 -22.69 -5.65 7.13
C THR A 198 -24.11 -5.52 6.59
N ARG A 199 -24.28 -5.26 5.28
CA ARG A 199 -25.58 -5.15 4.61
C ARG A 199 -26.38 -6.46 4.63
N GLN A 200 -25.72 -7.60 4.76
CA GLN A 200 -26.36 -8.93 4.77
C GLN A 200 -26.83 -9.34 6.18
N MET A 201 -26.55 -8.54 7.21
CA MET A 201 -27.02 -8.81 8.56
C MET A 201 -28.54 -8.78 8.61
N ARG A 202 -29.15 -9.90 9.00
CA ARG A 202 -30.61 -9.97 9.18
C ARG A 202 -31.02 -9.16 10.41
N PRO A 203 -32.12 -8.39 10.36
CA PRO A 203 -32.64 -7.70 11.54
C PRO A 203 -32.88 -8.68 12.69
N TRP A 204 -32.54 -8.25 13.91
CA TRP A 204 -32.75 -9.01 15.13
C TRP A 204 -33.13 -8.08 16.28
N TYR A 205 -33.62 -8.63 17.38
CA TYR A 205 -34.15 -7.84 18.50
C TYR A 205 -33.38 -8.11 19.78
N THR A 206 -33.18 -7.07 20.59
CA THR A 206 -32.48 -7.18 21.87
C THR A 206 -33.11 -6.31 22.94
N THR A 207 -33.02 -6.76 24.18
CA THR A 207 -33.31 -5.95 25.38
C THR A 207 -32.03 -5.48 26.08
N LYS A 208 -30.85 -5.78 25.52
CA LYS A 208 -29.56 -5.37 26.07
C LYS A 208 -29.35 -3.86 25.85
N PRO A 209 -28.53 -3.20 26.69
CA PRO A 209 -28.11 -1.83 26.46
C PRO A 209 -27.48 -1.67 25.08
N CYS A 210 -27.93 -0.66 24.34
CA CYS A 210 -27.47 -0.35 23.00
C CYS A 210 -27.02 1.11 22.92
N HIS A 211 -25.97 1.37 22.15
CA HIS A 211 -25.51 2.70 21.79
C HIS A 211 -26.01 3.03 20.37
N PRO A 212 -26.60 4.22 20.16
CA PRO A 212 -26.94 4.67 18.83
C PRO A 212 -25.65 4.89 18.04
N THR A 213 -25.66 4.55 16.76
CA THR A 213 -24.49 4.73 15.89
C THR A 213 -24.75 5.82 14.85
N VAL A 214 -23.67 6.47 14.42
CA VAL A 214 -23.64 7.37 13.26
C VAL A 214 -22.64 6.87 12.24
N ARG A 215 -21.49 6.35 12.68
CA ARG A 215 -20.43 5.81 11.81
C ARG A 215 -20.51 4.30 11.55
N SER A 216 -21.68 3.72 11.80
CA SER A 216 -21.97 2.33 11.43
C SER A 216 -23.18 2.25 10.50
N GLN A 217 -23.13 1.30 9.56
CA GLN A 217 -24.32 0.92 8.79
C GLN A 217 -25.41 0.34 9.70
N ILE A 218 -25.02 -0.29 10.81
CA ILE A 218 -25.94 -0.91 11.77
C ILE A 218 -26.43 0.15 12.74
N ASN A 219 -27.75 0.31 12.88
CA ASN A 219 -28.37 1.39 13.66
C ASN A 219 -28.02 1.42 15.15
N TRP A 220 -27.75 0.26 15.75
CA TRP A 220 -27.47 0.10 17.19
C TRP A 220 -26.26 -0.80 17.42
N MET A 221 -25.39 -0.40 18.33
CA MET A 221 -24.30 -1.24 18.82
C MET A 221 -24.64 -1.73 20.23
N VAL A 222 -24.77 -3.05 20.42
CA VAL A 222 -24.93 -3.62 21.76
C VAL A 222 -23.65 -3.40 22.56
N ALA A 223 -23.76 -2.81 23.75
CA ALA A 223 -22.62 -2.62 24.66
C ALA A 223 -23.00 -3.04 26.08
N ASP A 224 -22.68 -4.28 26.43
CA ASP A 224 -23.01 -4.86 27.74
C ASP A 224 -21.88 -4.74 28.77
N SER A 225 -20.75 -4.12 28.38
CA SER A 225 -19.67 -3.78 29.31
C SER A 225 -19.13 -2.37 29.11
N ALA A 226 -18.60 -1.75 30.19
CA ALA A 226 -18.01 -0.42 30.16
C ALA A 226 -16.91 -0.24 29.09
N TRP A 227 -16.18 -1.31 28.78
CA TRP A 227 -15.18 -1.33 27.71
C TRP A 227 -15.81 -1.14 26.33
N GLU A 228 -16.91 -1.85 26.05
CA GLU A 228 -17.60 -1.72 24.76
C GLU A 228 -18.20 -0.32 24.61
N GLN A 229 -18.73 0.25 25.69
CA GLN A 229 -19.24 1.63 25.66
C GLN A 229 -18.13 2.63 25.36
N HIS A 230 -16.96 2.45 25.97
CA HIS A 230 -15.78 3.28 25.71
C HIS A 230 -15.31 3.16 24.26
N VAL A 231 -15.23 1.94 23.72
CA VAL A 231 -14.88 1.68 22.31
C VAL A 231 -15.90 2.34 21.38
N ALA A 232 -17.20 2.22 21.66
CA ALA A 232 -18.25 2.86 20.85
C ALA A 232 -18.02 4.36 20.73
N ASN A 233 -17.85 5.03 21.88
CA ASN A 233 -17.65 6.48 21.93
C ASN A 233 -16.38 6.89 21.19
N LEU A 234 -15.31 6.11 21.32
CA LEU A 234 -14.04 6.39 20.65
C LEU A 234 -14.15 6.22 19.13
N LEU A 235 -14.81 5.16 18.64
CA LEU A 235 -15.01 4.92 17.21
C LEU A 235 -15.96 5.95 16.56
N GLU A 236 -16.98 6.41 17.29
CA GLU A 236 -17.91 7.46 16.83
C GLU A 236 -17.26 8.85 16.75
N THR A 237 -16.24 9.13 17.57
CA THR A 237 -15.63 10.47 17.67
C THR A 237 -14.27 10.60 16.98
N SER A 238 -13.50 9.51 16.84
CA SER A 238 -12.12 9.55 16.35
C SER A 238 -12.02 9.98 14.87
N PRO A 239 -11.26 11.03 14.50
CA PRO A 239 -11.14 11.47 13.11
C PRO A 239 -10.47 10.45 12.19
N LEU A 240 -9.89 9.38 12.73
CA LEU A 240 -9.21 8.31 11.98
C LEU A 240 -10.17 7.20 11.52
N VAL A 241 -11.43 7.21 11.99
CA VAL A 241 -12.42 6.17 11.69
C VAL A 241 -13.44 6.72 10.68
N ASP A 242 -13.55 6.04 9.54
CA ASP A 242 -14.57 6.34 8.52
C ASP A 242 -15.87 5.56 8.78
N ALA A 243 -15.74 4.25 9.03
CA ALA A 243 -16.86 3.40 9.40
C ALA A 243 -16.43 2.30 10.36
N TYR A 244 -17.36 1.77 11.16
CA TYR A 244 -17.09 0.59 11.97
C TYR A 244 -18.32 -0.30 12.12
N ALA A 245 -18.10 -1.54 12.52
CA ALA A 245 -19.16 -2.46 12.93
C ALA A 245 -18.65 -3.36 14.06
N LYS A 246 -19.48 -3.50 15.10
CA LYS A 246 -19.32 -4.61 16.06
C LYS A 246 -19.69 -5.89 15.33
N ASN A 247 -18.88 -6.93 15.48
CA ASN A 247 -19.08 -8.22 14.85
C ASN A 247 -20.13 -9.07 15.60
N ASP A 248 -21.34 -8.53 15.67
CA ASP A 248 -22.48 -9.18 16.33
C ASP A 248 -23.49 -9.58 15.25
N HIS A 249 -23.75 -10.89 15.12
CA HIS A 249 -24.60 -11.46 14.06
C HIS A 249 -24.16 -11.17 12.61
N LEU A 250 -22.93 -10.69 12.38
CA LEU A 250 -22.40 -10.42 11.04
C LEU A 250 -21.87 -11.66 10.32
N GLY A 251 -21.37 -12.64 11.08
CA GLY A 251 -20.79 -13.87 10.52
C GLY A 251 -19.33 -13.73 10.08
N PHE A 252 -18.64 -12.62 10.40
CA PHE A 252 -17.19 -12.54 10.22
C PHE A 252 -16.51 -13.45 11.25
N GLN A 253 -15.81 -14.47 10.76
CA GLN A 253 -15.19 -15.47 11.61
C GLN A 253 -13.88 -15.95 10.99
N VAL A 254 -12.89 -16.21 11.84
CA VAL A 254 -11.60 -16.79 11.47
C VAL A 254 -11.52 -18.21 12.02
N TYR A 255 -11.16 -19.17 11.18
CA TYR A 255 -10.98 -20.55 11.60
C TYR A 255 -9.55 -20.76 12.10
N TYR A 256 -9.42 -21.49 13.22
CA TYR A 256 -8.12 -21.84 13.78
C TYR A 256 -8.13 -23.26 14.34
N LEU A 257 -6.96 -23.88 14.45
CA LEU A 257 -6.79 -25.19 15.07
C LEU A 257 -6.41 -25.01 16.54
N TRP A 258 -7.09 -25.73 17.43
CA TRP A 258 -6.77 -25.75 18.85
C TRP A 258 -6.91 -27.16 19.41
N GLN A 259 -5.82 -27.71 19.94
CA GLN A 259 -5.79 -29.08 20.50
C GLN A 259 -6.40 -30.11 19.54
N GLY A 260 -5.99 -30.06 18.26
CA GLY A 260 -6.47 -30.97 17.22
C GLY A 260 -7.91 -30.72 16.73
N THR A 261 -8.63 -29.74 17.27
CA THR A 261 -10.01 -29.44 16.87
C THR A 261 -10.09 -28.09 16.14
N ARG A 262 -10.77 -28.06 14.99
CA ARG A 262 -11.07 -26.82 14.28
C ARG A 262 -12.09 -25.99 15.07
N ARG A 263 -11.73 -24.76 15.39
CA ARG A 263 -12.56 -23.79 16.11
C ARG A 263 -12.77 -22.53 15.28
N ARG A 264 -13.74 -21.74 15.72
CA ARG A 264 -14.07 -20.43 15.16
C ARG A 264 -13.73 -19.34 16.17
N TYR A 265 -13.09 -18.31 15.68
CA TYR A 265 -12.79 -17.08 16.39
C TYR A 265 -13.62 -15.96 15.75
N ILE A 266 -14.38 -15.23 16.57
CA ILE A 266 -15.21 -14.10 16.15
C ILE A 266 -14.57 -12.87 16.81
N PRO A 267 -13.80 -12.06 16.07
CA PRO A 267 -13.19 -10.87 16.63
C PRO A 267 -14.24 -9.79 16.89
N ASP A 268 -13.99 -8.88 17.84
CA ASP A 268 -15.03 -7.94 18.31
C ASP A 268 -15.45 -6.87 17.29
N PHE A 269 -14.50 -6.24 16.58
CA PHE A 269 -14.79 -5.09 15.71
C PHE A 269 -14.12 -5.17 14.34
N LEU A 270 -14.84 -4.65 13.35
CA LEU A 270 -14.33 -4.28 12.04
C LEU A 270 -14.34 -2.76 11.92
N ILE A 271 -13.20 -2.15 11.60
CA ILE A 271 -13.05 -0.70 11.55
C ILE A 271 -12.42 -0.32 10.22
N ARG A 272 -13.15 0.43 9.39
CA ARG A 272 -12.59 1.08 8.20
C ARG A 272 -12.01 2.43 8.60
N LEU A 273 -10.71 2.57 8.41
CA LEU A 273 -9.95 3.77 8.73
C LEU A 273 -10.00 4.76 7.55
N THR A 274 -9.82 6.06 7.83
CA THR A 274 -9.87 7.12 6.80
C THR A 274 -8.76 7.00 5.77
N ASN A 275 -7.67 6.30 6.09
CA ASN A 275 -6.59 5.97 5.13
C ASN A 275 -6.91 4.76 4.22
N GLY A 276 -8.12 4.21 4.29
CA GLY A 276 -8.60 3.11 3.46
C GLY A 276 -8.24 1.70 3.95
N LYS A 277 -7.50 1.56 5.06
CA LYS A 277 -7.26 0.25 5.70
C LYS A 277 -8.49 -0.23 6.46
N THR A 278 -8.68 -1.54 6.52
CA THR A 278 -9.65 -2.17 7.43
C THR A 278 -8.91 -2.85 8.58
N LEU A 279 -9.13 -2.38 9.79
CA LEU A 279 -8.60 -2.92 11.04
C LEU A 279 -9.61 -3.88 11.68
N VAL A 280 -9.16 -5.09 11.98
CA VAL A 280 -9.85 -6.03 12.86
C VAL A 280 -9.34 -5.81 14.29
N LEU A 281 -10.21 -5.43 15.21
CA LEU A 281 -9.84 -5.14 16.59
C LEU A 281 -10.52 -6.12 17.55
N GLU A 282 -9.71 -6.74 18.40
CA GLU A 282 -10.15 -7.52 19.56
C GLU A 282 -9.97 -6.71 20.84
N ILE A 283 -10.95 -6.73 21.75
CA ILE A 283 -10.88 -6.06 23.05
C ILE A 283 -10.80 -7.08 24.19
N LYS A 284 -10.06 -6.76 25.25
CA LYS A 284 -9.86 -7.64 26.43
C LYS A 284 -9.24 -9.00 26.10
N GLY A 285 -8.20 -9.02 25.26
CA GLY A 285 -7.40 -10.22 25.07
C GLY A 285 -6.80 -10.70 26.40
N VAL A 286 -7.03 -11.95 26.80
CA VAL A 286 -6.29 -12.59 27.89
C VAL A 286 -5.12 -13.32 27.27
N ASP A 287 -3.89 -13.02 27.70
CA ASP A 287 -2.73 -13.78 27.23
C ASP A 287 -2.81 -15.22 27.74
N SER A 288 -3.14 -16.12 26.81
CA SER A 288 -3.28 -17.54 27.03
C SER A 288 -2.81 -18.25 25.76
N GLU A 289 -2.42 -19.51 25.88
CA GLU A 289 -1.98 -20.28 24.73
C GLU A 289 -3.06 -20.37 23.64
N GLN A 290 -4.33 -20.51 24.05
CA GLN A 290 -5.45 -20.48 23.13
C GLN A 290 -5.61 -19.10 22.45
N ASN A 291 -5.40 -18.00 23.19
CA ASN A 291 -5.46 -16.67 22.60
C ASN A 291 -4.33 -16.48 21.59
N ARG A 292 -3.10 -16.92 21.88
CA ARG A 292 -1.99 -16.90 20.92
C ARG A 292 -2.31 -17.68 19.64
N ALA A 293 -3.01 -18.81 19.74
CA ALA A 293 -3.47 -19.56 18.58
C ALA A 293 -4.52 -18.78 17.74
N LYS A 294 -5.48 -18.09 18.39
CA LYS A 294 -6.43 -17.19 17.70
C LYS A 294 -5.69 -16.06 16.97
N LEU A 295 -4.74 -15.41 17.63
CA LEU A 295 -3.96 -14.31 17.05
C LEU A 295 -3.07 -14.78 15.90
N GLY A 296 -2.46 -15.96 16.02
CA GLY A 296 -1.71 -16.57 14.92
C GLY A 296 -2.59 -16.80 13.68
N ALA A 297 -3.80 -17.33 13.88
CA ALA A 297 -4.75 -17.51 12.78
C ALA A 297 -5.24 -16.17 12.18
N MET A 298 -5.46 -15.15 13.02
CA MET A 298 -5.81 -13.81 12.55
C MET A 298 -4.69 -13.19 11.69
N ARG A 299 -3.43 -13.32 12.11
CA ARG A 299 -2.28 -12.84 11.32
C ARG A 299 -2.18 -13.58 9.98
N ALA A 300 -2.31 -14.90 9.98
CA ALA A 300 -2.30 -15.70 8.75
C ALA A 300 -3.46 -15.31 7.82
N TRP A 301 -4.64 -15.01 8.37
CA TRP A 301 -5.77 -14.50 7.60
C TRP A 301 -5.45 -13.15 6.94
N VAL A 302 -4.90 -12.19 7.71
CA VAL A 302 -4.52 -10.86 7.19
C VAL A 302 -3.46 -11.00 6.10
N GLU A 303 -2.41 -11.79 6.33
CA GLU A 303 -1.34 -12.04 5.38
C GLU A 303 -1.88 -12.67 4.09
N GLY A 304 -2.73 -13.69 4.21
CA GLY A 304 -3.33 -14.36 3.06
C GLY A 304 -4.22 -13.43 2.23
N VAL A 305 -5.09 -12.66 2.89
CA VAL A 305 -6.00 -11.71 2.22
C VAL A 305 -5.21 -10.60 1.52
N ASN A 306 -4.25 -9.99 2.21
CA ASN A 306 -3.40 -8.95 1.63
C ASN A 306 -2.54 -9.48 0.47
N SER A 307 -2.01 -10.71 0.60
CA SER A 307 -1.24 -11.38 -0.45
C SER A 307 -2.07 -11.72 -1.68
N LYS A 308 -3.35 -12.05 -1.50
CA LYS A 308 -4.27 -12.30 -2.62
C LYS A 308 -4.63 -11.00 -3.35
N GLY A 309 -4.73 -9.89 -2.62
CA GLY A 309 -5.15 -8.59 -3.15
C GLY A 309 -6.64 -8.53 -3.49
N GLY A 310 -7.12 -7.35 -3.90
CA GLY A 310 -8.51 -7.13 -4.34
C GLY A 310 -9.54 -6.83 -3.24
N PHE A 311 -9.13 -6.89 -1.96
CA PHE A 311 -10.03 -6.64 -0.81
C PHE A 311 -9.62 -5.41 0.04
N GLY A 312 -8.80 -4.51 -0.52
CA GLY A 312 -8.14 -3.45 0.24
C GLY A 312 -7.01 -3.97 1.13
N VAL A 313 -6.50 -3.12 2.01
CA VAL A 313 -5.43 -3.48 2.96
C VAL A 313 -6.05 -3.77 4.32
N TRP A 314 -5.77 -4.95 4.85
CA TRP A 314 -6.25 -5.40 6.15
C TRP A 314 -5.14 -5.34 7.20
N ALA A 315 -5.53 -5.02 8.42
CA ALA A 315 -4.69 -5.09 9.62
C ALA A 315 -5.47 -5.74 10.76
N SER A 316 -4.76 -6.22 11.78
CA SER A 316 -5.38 -6.75 13.00
C SER A 316 -4.60 -6.35 14.23
N ASP A 317 -5.28 -6.03 15.32
CA ASP A 317 -4.64 -5.70 16.59
C ASP A 317 -5.52 -6.09 17.80
N VAL A 318 -4.91 -6.09 18.98
CA VAL A 318 -5.56 -6.49 20.25
C VAL A 318 -5.36 -5.40 21.30
N ALA A 319 -6.47 -4.88 21.82
CA ALA A 319 -6.47 -3.98 22.95
C ALA A 319 -6.52 -4.76 24.27
N TYR A 320 -5.35 -4.97 24.89
CA TYR A 320 -5.23 -5.55 26.23
C TYR A 320 -5.65 -4.58 27.35
N GLU A 321 -5.58 -3.28 27.08
CA GLU A 321 -5.92 -2.19 28.01
C GLU A 321 -6.79 -1.15 27.27
N MET A 322 -7.74 -0.54 27.96
CA MET A 322 -8.61 0.49 27.34
C MET A 322 -7.81 1.66 26.76
N ALA A 323 -6.76 2.10 27.46
CA ALA A 323 -5.92 3.21 27.02
C ALA A 323 -5.21 2.93 25.67
N LYS A 324 -5.05 1.67 25.28
CA LYS A 324 -4.35 1.27 24.04
C LYS A 324 -5.19 1.35 22.79
N ILE A 325 -6.51 1.51 22.90
CA ILE A 325 -7.38 1.58 21.71
C ILE A 325 -7.03 2.81 20.86
N GLN A 326 -6.80 3.96 21.49
CA GLN A 326 -6.39 5.17 20.79
C GLN A 326 -5.01 5.00 20.12
N ASP A 327 -4.04 4.42 20.83
CA ASP A 327 -2.70 4.13 20.30
C ASP A 327 -2.78 3.23 19.05
N ILE A 328 -3.64 2.20 19.09
CA ILE A 328 -3.87 1.28 17.96
C ILE A 328 -4.48 2.03 16.78
N LEU A 329 -5.51 2.85 17.00
CA LEU A 329 -6.10 3.65 15.91
C LEU A 329 -5.08 4.61 15.30
N VAL A 330 -4.22 5.22 16.10
CA VAL A 330 -3.14 6.09 15.63
C VAL A 330 -2.14 5.30 14.80
N ALA A 331 -1.68 4.15 15.31
CA ALA A 331 -0.69 3.30 14.65
C ALA A 331 -1.15 2.79 13.28
N HIS A 332 -2.43 2.46 13.14
CA HIS A 332 -2.99 1.94 11.89
C HIS A 332 -3.64 3.00 11.01
N GLY A 333 -4.20 4.05 11.61
CA GLY A 333 -5.08 5.04 10.97
C GLY A 333 -4.39 6.33 10.54
N LEU A 334 -3.25 6.69 11.14
CA LEU A 334 -2.43 7.75 10.54
C LEU A 334 -1.90 7.28 9.18
N SER A 335 -1.92 8.20 8.22
CA SER A 335 -1.12 8.01 7.02
C SER A 335 0.37 7.97 7.41
N GLU A 336 1.22 7.40 6.57
CA GLU A 336 2.67 7.45 6.83
C GLU A 336 3.17 8.90 7.02
N LEU A 337 2.53 9.87 6.35
CA LEU A 337 2.79 11.31 6.52
C LEU A 337 2.40 11.83 7.89
N SER A 338 1.19 11.53 8.36
CA SER A 338 0.70 12.04 9.65
C SER A 338 1.45 11.38 10.82
N ALA A 339 1.82 10.09 10.69
CA ALA A 339 2.68 9.41 11.65
C ALA A 339 4.11 9.98 11.67
N LEU A 340 4.63 10.34 10.49
CA LEU A 340 5.89 11.07 10.38
C LEU A 340 5.80 12.43 11.07
N ALA A 341 4.73 13.20 10.85
CA ALA A 341 4.53 14.51 11.49
C ALA A 341 4.55 14.41 13.02
N ASP A 342 3.83 13.48 13.64
CA ASP A 342 3.83 13.35 15.10
C ASP A 342 5.19 12.93 15.68
N ARG A 343 6.01 12.22 14.91
CA ARG A 343 7.39 11.92 15.28
C ARG A 343 8.26 13.18 15.20
N LEU A 344 8.14 13.96 14.13
CA LEU A 344 8.91 15.18 13.92
C LEU A 344 8.54 16.27 14.95
N ARG A 345 7.28 16.36 15.40
CA ARG A 345 6.84 17.31 16.47
C ARG A 345 7.57 17.10 17.81
N ARG A 346 8.12 15.90 18.03
CA ARG A 346 8.85 15.54 19.24
C ARG A 346 10.37 15.61 19.07
N SER A 347 10.84 16.03 17.89
CA SER A 347 12.26 16.15 17.58
C SER A 347 12.76 17.56 17.82
N ASP A 348 13.98 17.67 18.35
CA ASP A 348 14.68 18.95 18.52
C ASP A 348 15.56 19.30 17.30
N ASP A 349 15.57 18.47 16.24
CA ASP A 349 16.34 18.73 15.02
C ASP A 349 15.70 19.89 14.21
N PRO A 350 16.43 20.98 13.91
CA PRO A 350 15.91 22.07 13.11
C PRO A 350 15.39 21.67 11.73
N ILE A 351 15.94 20.64 11.09
CA ILE A 351 15.47 20.12 9.79
C ILE A 351 14.07 19.48 9.93
N ASP A 352 13.75 18.93 11.10
CA ASP A 352 12.45 18.30 11.36
C ASP A 352 11.35 19.36 11.50
N SER A 353 11.68 20.57 11.97
CA SER A 353 10.75 21.71 11.98
C SER A 353 10.36 22.19 10.57
N ILE A 354 11.30 22.16 9.62
CA ILE A 354 11.03 22.40 8.20
C ILE A 354 10.13 21.28 7.66
N SER A 355 10.49 20.02 7.93
CA SER A 355 9.76 18.83 7.48
C SER A 355 8.30 18.83 7.94
N LEU A 356 8.01 19.28 9.17
CA LEU A 356 6.64 19.46 9.68
C LEU A 356 5.82 20.45 8.86
N LYS A 357 6.43 21.59 8.51
CA LYS A 357 5.77 22.62 7.73
C LYS A 357 5.44 22.15 6.32
N LEU A 358 6.35 21.37 5.72
CA LEU A 358 6.13 20.76 4.42
C LEU A 358 5.03 19.69 4.45
N ILE A 359 4.92 18.91 5.52
CA ILE A 359 3.78 17.98 5.69
C ILE A 359 2.46 18.76 5.75
N SER A 360 2.40 19.86 6.51
CA SER A 360 1.20 20.71 6.57
C SER A 360 0.82 21.26 5.19
N LEU A 361 1.80 21.77 4.43
CA LEU A 361 1.54 22.29 3.07
C LEU A 361 1.06 21.21 2.11
N LEU A 362 1.60 20.00 2.22
CA LEU A 362 1.19 18.85 1.43
C LEU A 362 -0.22 18.38 1.82
N GLU A 363 -0.57 18.40 3.11
CA GLU A 363 -1.92 18.09 3.61
C GLU A 363 -2.95 19.15 3.15
N ASP A 364 -2.59 20.43 3.15
CA ASP A 364 -3.49 21.54 2.80
C ASP A 364 -3.71 21.68 1.29
N SER A 365 -2.65 21.56 0.50
CA SER A 365 -2.70 21.84 -0.95
C SER A 365 -2.67 20.59 -1.83
N GLY A 366 -2.38 19.42 -1.25
CA GLY A 366 -2.14 18.17 -2.00
C GLY A 366 -0.86 18.20 -2.84
N ARG A 367 -0.06 19.25 -2.75
CA ARG A 367 1.10 19.53 -3.59
C ARG A 367 2.27 20.03 -2.75
N LEU A 368 3.49 19.76 -3.19
CA LEU A 368 4.68 20.30 -2.58
C LEU A 368 5.70 20.67 -3.65
N THR A 369 6.30 21.85 -3.57
CA THR A 369 7.37 22.29 -4.47
C THR A 369 8.68 22.51 -3.71
N LEU A 370 9.79 22.59 -4.44
CA LEU A 370 11.07 23.01 -3.85
C LEU A 370 11.02 24.47 -3.38
N GLY A 371 10.18 25.30 -4.01
CA GLY A 371 9.91 26.66 -3.55
C GLY A 371 9.33 26.66 -2.14
N ASP A 372 8.32 25.80 -1.90
CA ASP A 372 7.70 25.66 -0.57
C ASP A 372 8.73 25.22 0.50
N ALA A 373 9.67 24.34 0.14
CA ALA A 373 10.75 23.93 1.04
C ALA A 373 11.71 25.08 1.38
N VAL A 374 12.08 25.87 0.38
CA VAL A 374 12.97 27.03 0.53
C VAL A 374 12.30 28.12 1.36
N ASP A 375 11.03 28.42 1.10
CA ASP A 375 10.26 29.42 1.82
C ASP A 375 10.02 28.99 3.28
N ALA A 376 9.67 27.72 3.51
CA ALA A 376 9.55 27.17 4.86
C ALA A 376 10.87 27.26 5.65
N SER A 377 12.00 26.97 5.00
CA SER A 377 13.33 27.08 5.61
C SER A 377 13.68 28.53 5.97
N LYS A 378 13.45 29.47 5.05
CA LYS A 378 13.69 30.90 5.28
C LYS A 378 12.86 31.46 6.43
N GLU A 379 11.57 31.12 6.49
CA GLU A 379 10.69 31.55 7.57
C GLU A 379 11.14 31.03 8.95
N LEU A 380 11.80 29.87 8.98
CA LEU A 380 12.36 29.26 10.18
C LEU A 380 13.82 29.68 10.45
N GLY A 381 14.39 30.57 9.63
CA GLY A 381 15.77 31.03 9.75
C GLY A 381 16.84 29.98 9.44
N GLN A 382 16.50 28.96 8.63
CA GLN A 382 17.37 27.85 8.25
C GLN A 382 17.95 28.03 6.83
N SER A 383 18.90 27.17 6.43
CA SER A 383 19.58 27.28 5.13
C SER A 383 18.83 26.57 4.00
N ASP A 384 19.15 26.92 2.75
CA ASP A 384 18.62 26.22 1.57
C ASP A 384 19.11 24.75 1.50
N SER A 385 20.24 24.43 2.15
CA SER A 385 20.69 23.03 2.30
C SER A 385 19.80 22.26 3.26
N ASP A 386 19.31 22.90 4.32
CA ASP A 386 18.40 22.30 5.30
C ASP A 386 17.01 22.06 4.68
N ALA A 387 16.57 22.97 3.79
CA ALA A 387 15.37 22.78 2.98
C ALA A 387 15.42 21.49 2.15
N LEU A 388 16.54 21.28 1.43
CA LEU A 388 16.74 20.09 0.61
C LEU A 388 16.89 18.82 1.46
N ALA A 389 17.54 18.92 2.62
CA ALA A 389 17.63 17.83 3.57
C ALA A 389 16.26 17.44 4.15
N ALA A 390 15.40 18.43 4.45
CA ALA A 390 14.03 18.21 4.91
C ALA A 390 13.20 17.48 3.85
N VAL A 391 13.24 17.95 2.60
CA VAL A 391 12.62 17.23 1.45
C VAL A 391 13.22 15.81 1.32
N GLY A 392 14.52 15.66 1.58
CA GLY A 392 15.27 14.41 1.75
C GLY A 392 14.61 13.39 2.67
N ARG A 393 14.16 13.86 3.82
CA ARG A 393 13.64 13.04 4.93
C ARG A 393 12.16 12.72 4.80
N LEU A 394 11.43 13.46 3.97
CA LEU A 394 10.01 13.22 3.70
C LEU A 394 9.81 11.92 2.89
N LEU A 395 9.09 10.97 3.50
CA LEU A 395 8.64 9.69 2.91
C LEU A 395 9.73 8.90 2.17
N GLY A 396 10.73 8.43 2.92
CA GLY A 396 11.69 7.41 2.48
C GLY A 396 11.27 5.95 2.74
N SER A 397 10.02 5.68 3.13
CA SER A 397 9.63 4.34 3.64
C SER A 397 8.34 3.74 3.06
N ALA A 398 7.61 4.43 2.18
CA ALA A 398 6.43 3.85 1.55
C ALA A 398 6.84 2.73 0.60
N VAL A 399 6.40 1.50 0.88
CA VAL A 399 6.74 0.32 0.06
C VAL A 399 6.28 0.56 -1.38
N ASN A 400 7.24 0.67 -2.30
CA ASN A 400 7.09 0.86 -3.75
C ASN A 400 6.91 2.30 -4.28
N LEU A 401 7.12 3.37 -3.50
CA LEU A 401 7.15 4.74 -4.04
C LEU A 401 8.56 5.32 -4.02
N ARG A 402 8.91 6.06 -5.08
CA ARG A 402 10.16 6.80 -5.24
C ARG A 402 9.83 8.29 -5.37
N ARG A 403 10.71 9.14 -4.85
CA ARG A 403 10.59 10.59 -4.97
C ARG A 403 11.16 11.06 -6.30
N PHE A 404 10.42 11.93 -6.98
CA PHE A 404 10.78 12.59 -8.23
C PHE A 404 10.63 14.10 -8.07
N HIS A 405 11.40 14.85 -8.87
CA HIS A 405 11.29 16.31 -8.96
C HIS A 405 10.79 16.67 -10.35
N VAL A 406 9.60 17.23 -10.47
CA VAL A 406 8.94 17.52 -11.74
C VAL A 406 8.95 19.02 -11.98
N GLU A 407 9.75 19.47 -12.94
CA GLU A 407 9.77 20.85 -13.39
C GLU A 407 8.63 21.10 -14.38
N TYR A 408 7.75 22.05 -14.05
CA TYR A 408 6.69 22.53 -14.92
C TYR A 408 7.11 23.81 -15.64
N SER A 409 6.82 23.85 -16.93
CA SER A 409 7.06 24.99 -17.80
C SER A 409 5.87 25.21 -18.74
N ASN A 410 5.87 26.31 -19.48
CA ASN A 410 4.82 26.59 -20.47
C ASN A 410 4.78 25.51 -21.58
N ASP A 411 5.89 24.81 -21.80
CA ASP A 411 6.05 23.81 -22.85
C ASP A 411 5.78 22.37 -22.35
N GLY A 412 5.36 22.20 -21.10
CA GLY A 412 5.05 20.91 -20.47
C GLY A 412 5.80 20.63 -19.16
N SER A 413 5.69 19.40 -18.68
CA SER A 413 6.34 18.92 -17.45
C SER A 413 7.50 17.96 -17.75
N ARG A 414 8.57 18.02 -16.95
CA ARG A 414 9.69 17.08 -17.07
C ARG A 414 10.24 16.69 -15.70
N VAL A 415 10.61 15.42 -15.55
CA VAL A 415 11.27 14.93 -14.33
C VAL A 415 12.76 15.30 -14.40
N LEU A 416 13.26 15.99 -13.38
CA LEU A 416 14.66 16.31 -13.18
C LEU A 416 15.38 15.11 -12.55
N SER A 417 16.54 14.76 -13.09
CA SER A 417 17.47 13.86 -12.40
C SER A 417 18.13 14.55 -11.20
N ASP A 418 18.63 13.77 -10.24
CA ASP A 418 19.32 14.31 -9.06
C ASP A 418 20.53 15.18 -9.44
N ASP A 419 21.26 14.82 -10.50
CA ASP A 419 22.42 15.57 -10.98
C ASP A 419 22.01 16.90 -11.65
N GLU A 420 20.95 16.90 -12.46
CA GLU A 420 20.38 18.14 -13.02
C GLU A 420 19.86 19.06 -11.93
N LEU A 421 19.18 18.50 -10.94
CA LEU A 421 18.65 19.24 -9.81
C LEU A 421 19.78 19.93 -9.04
N LEU A 422 20.81 19.17 -8.64
CA LEU A 422 21.97 19.71 -7.93
C LEU A 422 22.75 20.74 -8.76
N THR A 423 22.89 20.49 -10.07
CA THR A 423 23.55 21.42 -10.98
C THR A 423 22.79 22.74 -11.09
N LYS A 424 21.46 22.70 -11.22
CA LYS A 424 20.62 23.91 -11.24
C LYS A 424 20.65 24.65 -9.91
N ILE A 425 20.57 23.96 -8.78
CA ILE A 425 20.67 24.56 -7.45
C ILE A 425 21.99 25.31 -7.29
N ARG A 426 23.12 24.71 -7.72
CA ARG A 426 24.44 25.34 -7.67
C ARG A 426 24.55 26.55 -8.61
N ALA A 427 23.95 26.46 -9.80
CA ALA A 427 24.04 27.51 -10.81
C ALA A 427 23.20 28.75 -10.46
N LEU A 428 21.96 28.57 -9.98
CA LEU A 428 21.01 29.65 -9.78
C LEU A 428 21.27 30.49 -8.52
N ARG A 429 22.26 30.10 -7.71
CA ARG A 429 22.54 30.59 -6.35
C ARG A 429 21.31 30.49 -5.43
N PRO A 430 21.39 29.69 -4.37
CA PRO A 430 20.30 29.58 -3.42
C PRO A 430 19.85 30.96 -2.89
N SER A 431 18.53 31.13 -2.74
CA SER A 431 17.87 32.38 -2.33
C SER A 431 17.84 33.56 -3.32
N SER A 432 18.33 33.42 -4.55
CA SER A 432 18.10 34.43 -5.60
C SER A 432 16.65 34.45 -6.09
N ASP A 433 16.17 35.59 -6.61
CA ASP A 433 14.84 35.70 -7.23
C ASP A 433 14.63 34.74 -8.41
N GLU A 434 15.72 34.36 -9.07
CA GLU A 434 15.71 33.41 -10.18
C GLU A 434 15.59 31.97 -9.65
N PHE A 435 16.31 31.64 -8.58
CA PHE A 435 16.21 30.36 -7.89
C PHE A 435 14.81 30.12 -7.32
N VAL A 436 14.23 31.10 -6.61
CA VAL A 436 12.89 30.96 -6.02
C VAL A 436 11.84 30.73 -7.11
N ARG A 437 11.85 31.56 -8.18
CA ARG A 437 10.91 31.39 -9.31
C ARG A 437 11.03 30.04 -9.99
N TRP A 438 12.24 29.52 -10.09
CA TRP A 438 12.48 28.19 -10.62
C TRP A 438 11.99 27.09 -9.66
N ALA A 439 12.36 27.16 -8.38
CA ALA A 439 12.04 26.17 -7.36
C ALA A 439 10.52 26.02 -7.15
N SER A 440 9.74 27.11 -7.22
CA SER A 440 8.26 27.06 -7.15
C SER A 440 7.61 26.35 -8.34
N ARG A 441 8.37 26.09 -9.42
CA ARG A 441 7.91 25.31 -10.58
C ARG A 441 8.35 23.85 -10.52
N VAL A 442 9.17 23.48 -9.54
CA VAL A 442 9.65 22.12 -9.35
C VAL A 442 8.84 21.46 -8.25
N GLU A 443 7.93 20.59 -8.65
CA GLU A 443 7.11 19.81 -7.73
C GLU A 443 7.87 18.58 -7.23
N VAL A 444 7.68 18.24 -5.96
CA VAL A 444 8.19 17.02 -5.33
C VAL A 444 7.06 15.99 -5.34
N VAL A 445 7.24 14.90 -6.09
CA VAL A 445 6.19 13.89 -6.34
C VAL A 445 6.67 12.51 -5.89
N TRP A 446 5.83 11.74 -5.21
CA TRP A 446 6.10 10.35 -4.88
C TRP A 446 5.30 9.44 -5.80
N ALA A 447 5.99 8.69 -6.68
CA ALA A 447 5.38 7.83 -7.68
C ALA A 447 6.15 6.51 -7.81
N ARG A 448 5.58 5.50 -8.48
CA ARG A 448 6.29 4.24 -8.73
C ARG A 448 7.36 4.39 -9.81
N ASP A 449 7.08 5.25 -10.78
CA ASP A 449 7.94 5.52 -11.92
C ASP A 449 7.83 6.99 -12.38
N PRO A 450 8.78 7.47 -13.21
CA PRO A 450 8.82 8.87 -13.66
C PRO A 450 7.65 9.29 -14.55
N GLU A 451 6.95 8.37 -15.22
CA GLU A 451 5.82 8.72 -16.08
C GLU A 451 4.58 8.97 -15.22
N GLN A 452 4.36 8.12 -14.21
CA GLN A 452 3.34 8.37 -13.20
C GLN A 452 3.59 9.70 -12.45
N ALA A 453 4.85 10.12 -12.26
CA ALA A 453 5.16 11.38 -11.61
C ALA A 453 4.73 12.63 -12.41
N LYS A 454 4.57 12.52 -13.74
CA LYS A 454 4.18 13.64 -14.62
C LYS A 454 2.66 13.77 -14.81
N THR A 455 1.90 12.79 -14.33
CA THR A 455 0.44 12.66 -14.50
C THR A 455 -0.26 13.14 -13.25
#